data_AF-H3CGF3-F1
#
_entry.id   AF-H3CGF3-F1
#
_cell.length_a   1.000
_cell.length_b   1.000
_cell.length_c   1.000
_cell.angle_alpha   90.00
_cell.angle_beta   90.00
_cell.angle_gamma   90.00
#
_symmetry.space_group_name_H-M   'P 1'
#
loop_
_entity.id
_entity.type
_entity.pdbx_description
1 polymer ?
#
loop_
_entity_poly.entity_id
_entity_poly.type
_entity_poly.pdbx_seq_one_letter_code
_entity_poly.pdbx_strand_id
1 'polypeptide(L)'
;PLPGADLQVCQTKGPTCCFKKMEERYQVAARSNMELGLQVVSAQLKQLIIQNAAIFQVVAPYHHYKYWWYTAEAFDLVLRHGRNATLAILKSEFPGLGTGAKNSVGQLFMDMSLYILGSDSSVDHMVSMLYDRLFLLMNRWLLGASMSSVSEECVRRAWKDSGAFGPYPKLVTARLSRSLLATRVFLQALNLGIEVVNTTNHLRPNRDCSRALVKLWYCPHCQGILGQPVCKGFCHMVMHGCLGGVVEVQLHWKNYIERLSKLAGAMRGEQDMEAVVLILPSMI
;
A
#
# COMPACT_ATOMS: atom_id res chain seq x y z
N PRO A 1 -53.60 13.06 -14.58
CA PRO A 1 -52.83 12.53 -15.73
C PRO A 1 -52.75 13.58 -16.85
N LEU A 2 -51.57 13.78 -17.43
CA LEU A 2 -51.27 14.79 -18.46
C LEU A 2 -50.71 14.10 -19.73
N PRO A 3 -50.70 14.77 -20.90
CA PRO A 3 -49.99 14.27 -22.08
C PRO A 3 -48.49 14.10 -21.80
N GLY A 4 -47.92 12.93 -22.05
CA GLY A 4 -46.52 12.62 -21.75
C GLY A 4 -45.48 13.10 -22.76
N ALA A 5 -45.85 13.99 -23.68
CA ALA A 5 -45.01 14.42 -24.81
C ALA A 5 -43.74 15.19 -24.36
N ASP A 6 -43.77 15.83 -23.18
CA ASP A 6 -42.68 16.68 -22.69
C ASP A 6 -41.60 15.91 -21.89
N LEU A 7 -41.79 14.60 -21.67
CA LEU A 7 -40.85 13.75 -20.92
C LEU A 7 -39.72 13.26 -21.83
N GLN A 8 -38.48 13.35 -21.35
CA GLN A 8 -37.29 12.96 -22.11
C GLN A 8 -36.92 11.48 -21.94
N VAL A 9 -37.27 10.89 -20.80
CA VAL A 9 -36.82 9.53 -20.41
C VAL A 9 -38.01 8.58 -20.30
N CYS A 10 -39.04 8.98 -19.56
CA CYS A 10 -40.26 8.21 -19.32
C CYS A 10 -41.33 8.44 -20.39
N GLN A 11 -40.92 8.39 -21.66
CA GLN A 11 -41.85 8.57 -22.77
C GLN A 11 -42.92 7.49 -22.76
N THR A 12 -44.18 7.92 -22.84
CA THR A 12 -45.36 7.05 -22.83
C THR A 12 -46.28 7.45 -23.98
N LYS A 13 -46.92 6.48 -24.61
CA LYS A 13 -47.93 6.73 -25.67
C LYS A 13 -49.28 7.17 -25.09
N GLY A 14 -49.43 7.20 -23.77
CA GLY A 14 -50.67 7.49 -23.05
C GLY A 14 -50.50 8.58 -21.99
N PRO A 15 -51.51 8.78 -21.12
CA PRO A 15 -51.44 9.77 -20.06
C PRO A 15 -50.38 9.38 -19.00
N THR A 16 -49.66 10.38 -18.49
CA THR A 16 -48.62 10.22 -17.45
C THR A 16 -48.98 11.01 -16.19
N CYS A 17 -48.49 10.55 -15.05
CA CYS A 17 -48.57 11.24 -13.76
C CYS A 17 -47.39 12.20 -13.52
N CYS A 18 -46.38 12.20 -14.39
CA CYS A 18 -45.18 13.00 -14.26
C CYS A 18 -45.16 14.21 -15.20
N PHE A 19 -44.69 15.34 -14.69
CA PHE A 19 -44.27 16.50 -15.49
C PHE A 19 -42.74 16.58 -15.56
N LYS A 20 -42.20 17.36 -16.49
CA LYS A 20 -40.76 17.48 -16.76
C LYS A 20 -39.90 17.71 -15.49
N LYS A 21 -40.28 18.66 -14.64
CA LYS A 21 -39.58 18.96 -13.38
C LYS A 21 -39.59 17.79 -12.37
N MET A 22 -40.59 16.90 -12.43
CA MET A 22 -40.61 15.67 -11.63
C MET A 22 -39.62 14.64 -12.19
N GLU A 23 -39.55 14.48 -13.52
CA GLU A 23 -38.57 13.62 -14.18
C GLU A 23 -37.12 14.07 -13.91
N GLU A 24 -36.86 15.38 -13.92
CA GLU A 24 -35.56 15.95 -13.56
C GLU A 24 -35.15 15.59 -12.12
N ARG A 25 -36.10 15.63 -11.17
CA ARG A 25 -35.86 15.17 -9.79
C ARG A 25 -35.59 13.67 -9.71
N TYR A 26 -36.31 12.86 -10.49
CA TYR A 26 -36.06 11.42 -10.56
C TYR A 26 -34.70 11.08 -11.17
N GLN A 27 -34.21 11.86 -12.13
CA GLN A 27 -32.83 11.70 -12.62
C GLN A 27 -31.79 11.91 -11.51
N VAL A 28 -31.95 12.94 -10.68
CA VAL A 28 -31.05 13.18 -9.53
C VAL A 28 -31.16 12.03 -8.51
N ALA A 29 -32.38 11.63 -8.16
CA ALA A 29 -32.62 10.55 -7.21
C ALA A 29 -32.05 9.20 -7.70
N ALA A 30 -32.20 8.88 -8.99
CA ALA A 30 -31.62 7.68 -9.59
C ALA A 30 -30.09 7.67 -9.49
N ARG A 31 -29.43 8.80 -9.73
CA ARG A 31 -27.96 8.86 -9.59
C ARG A 31 -27.55 8.63 -8.14
N SER A 32 -28.19 9.34 -7.21
CA SER A 32 -27.88 9.23 -5.79
C SER A 32 -28.14 7.82 -5.24
N ASN A 33 -29.23 7.16 -5.66
CA ASN A 33 -29.53 5.79 -5.25
C ASN A 33 -28.48 4.79 -5.72
N MET A 34 -27.98 4.93 -6.96
CA MET A 34 -26.91 4.08 -7.48
C MET A 34 -25.59 4.30 -6.71
N GLU A 35 -25.21 5.55 -6.48
CA GLU A 35 -23.99 5.91 -5.75
C GLU A 35 -24.03 5.40 -4.30
N LEU A 36 -25.14 5.59 -3.59
CA LEU A 36 -25.33 5.07 -2.24
C LEU A 36 -25.35 3.54 -2.21
N GLY A 37 -26.02 2.91 -3.19
CA GLY A 37 -26.03 1.45 -3.32
C GLY A 37 -24.64 0.86 -3.50
N LEU A 38 -23.80 1.50 -4.32
CA LEU A 38 -22.39 1.13 -4.50
C LEU A 38 -21.58 1.24 -3.21
N GLN A 39 -21.80 2.31 -2.44
CA GLN A 39 -21.15 2.51 -1.14
C GLN A 39 -21.55 1.43 -0.14
N VAL A 40 -22.82 1.05 -0.09
CA VAL A 40 -23.32 0.00 0.80
C VAL A 40 -22.72 -1.37 0.43
N VAL A 41 -22.73 -1.73 -0.85
CA VAL A 41 -22.23 -3.04 -1.30
C VAL A 41 -20.71 -3.17 -1.14
N SER A 42 -19.96 -2.09 -1.34
CA SER A 42 -18.50 -2.09 -1.22
C SER A 42 -17.99 -1.87 0.22
N ALA A 43 -18.87 -1.50 1.16
CA ALA A 43 -18.49 -1.11 2.52
C ALA A 43 -17.64 -2.15 3.25
N GLN A 44 -18.06 -3.43 3.21
CA GLN A 44 -17.30 -4.52 3.84
C GLN A 44 -15.90 -4.69 3.25
N LEU A 45 -15.80 -4.70 1.91
CA LEU A 45 -14.51 -4.83 1.23
C LEU A 45 -13.58 -3.67 1.58
N LYS A 46 -14.11 -2.44 1.55
CA LYS A 46 -13.38 -1.22 1.92
C LYS A 46 -12.91 -1.29 3.36
N GLN A 47 -13.78 -1.68 4.29
CA GLN A 47 -13.42 -1.80 5.69
C GLN A 47 -12.32 -2.85 5.90
N LEU A 48 -12.43 -4.02 5.28
CA LEU A 48 -11.44 -5.09 5.38
C LEU A 48 -10.05 -4.63 4.90
N ILE A 49 -9.99 -3.96 3.74
CA ILE A 49 -8.72 -3.48 3.18
C ILE A 49 -8.13 -2.39 4.04
N ILE A 50 -8.92 -1.40 4.46
CA ILE A 50 -8.43 -0.30 5.31
C ILE A 50 -7.93 -0.82 6.65
N GLN A 51 -8.66 -1.74 7.30
CA GLN A 51 -8.24 -2.30 8.59
C GLN A 51 -6.94 -3.09 8.48
N ASN A 52 -6.79 -3.93 7.46
CA ASN A 52 -5.56 -4.69 7.25
C ASN A 52 -4.41 -3.77 6.84
N ALA A 53 -4.65 -2.78 5.99
CA ALA A 53 -3.65 -1.81 5.60
C ALA A 53 -3.19 -0.98 6.80
N ALA A 54 -4.09 -0.59 7.71
CA ALA A 54 -3.75 0.19 8.91
C ALA A 54 -2.69 -0.48 9.81
N ILE A 55 -2.64 -1.83 9.84
CA ILE A 55 -1.61 -2.59 10.57
C ILE A 55 -0.21 -2.33 9.99
N PHE A 56 -0.13 -2.20 8.66
CA PHE A 56 1.11 -2.10 7.92
C PHE A 56 1.38 -0.69 7.39
N GLN A 57 0.45 0.24 7.51
CA GLN A 57 0.54 1.59 6.94
C GLN A 57 -0.20 2.51 7.89
N VAL A 58 0.49 3.48 8.47
CA VAL A 58 -0.19 4.55 9.19
C VAL A 58 -1.06 5.31 8.19
N VAL A 59 -2.36 5.02 8.17
CA VAL A 59 -3.38 5.89 7.60
C VAL A 59 -3.62 6.95 8.65
N ALA A 60 -2.91 8.08 8.61
CA ALA A 60 -3.21 9.17 9.53
C ALA A 60 -4.57 9.77 9.15
N PRO A 61 -5.60 9.70 10.02
CA PRO A 61 -6.63 10.72 10.00
C PRO A 61 -6.08 11.94 10.74
N TYR A 62 -6.25 13.13 10.16
CA TYR A 62 -5.89 14.43 10.71
C TYR A 62 -4.49 14.98 10.38
N HIS A 63 -4.50 15.96 9.48
CA HIS A 63 -3.63 17.12 9.51
C HIS A 63 -3.52 17.64 10.95
N HIS A 64 -2.30 17.65 11.50
CA HIS A 64 -1.74 18.71 12.37
C HIS A 64 -0.78 18.09 13.40
N TYR A 65 0.48 17.82 13.04
CA TYR A 65 1.68 18.07 13.87
C TYR A 65 2.95 17.90 12.99
N LYS A 66 3.94 18.76 13.23
CA LYS A 66 5.04 19.17 12.33
C LYS A 66 6.18 18.15 12.14
N TYR A 67 6.04 16.89 12.54
CA TYR A 67 7.07 15.87 12.31
C TYR A 67 6.43 14.55 11.88
N TRP A 68 6.65 14.20 10.62
CA TRP A 68 6.10 13.04 9.95
C TRP A 68 6.94 11.80 10.27
N TRP A 69 6.42 10.84 11.03
CA TRP A 69 6.89 9.46 10.92
C TRP A 69 5.91 8.69 10.03
N TYR A 70 6.22 8.63 8.74
CA TYR A 70 5.65 7.61 7.88
C TYR A 70 6.37 6.32 8.20
N THR A 71 5.78 5.41 8.95
CA THR A 71 6.25 4.01 8.94
C THR A 71 5.07 3.08 9.15
N ALA A 72 5.18 1.89 8.56
CA ALA A 72 4.39 0.73 8.93
C ALA A 72 4.65 0.40 10.41
N GLU A 73 3.66 0.52 11.30
CA GLU A 73 3.89 0.27 12.74
C GLU A 73 4.51 -1.11 12.99
N ALA A 74 4.05 -2.14 12.27
CA ALA A 74 4.60 -3.49 12.36
C ALA A 74 6.07 -3.58 11.92
N PHE A 75 6.44 -3.06 10.74
CA PHE A 75 7.83 -3.17 10.26
C PHE A 75 8.79 -2.23 11.00
N ASP A 76 8.32 -1.08 11.47
CA ASP A 76 9.11 -0.19 12.32
C ASP A 76 9.45 -0.85 13.66
N LEU A 77 8.49 -1.57 14.25
CA LEU A 77 8.75 -2.34 15.47
C LEU A 77 9.85 -3.38 15.26
N VAL A 78 9.82 -4.11 14.14
CA VAL A 78 10.84 -5.09 13.76
C VAL A 78 12.21 -4.42 13.59
N LEU A 79 12.27 -3.30 12.86
CA LEU A 79 13.51 -2.55 12.67
C LEU A 79 14.08 -2.02 13.99
N ARG A 80 13.24 -1.51 14.90
CA ARG A 80 13.67 -1.06 16.23
C ARG A 80 14.23 -2.22 17.06
N HIS A 81 13.58 -3.39 17.05
CA HIS A 81 14.08 -4.57 17.75
C HIS A 81 15.40 -5.06 17.18
N GLY A 82 15.52 -5.18 15.87
CA GLY A 82 16.78 -5.55 15.21
C GLY A 82 17.91 -4.58 15.51
N ARG A 83 17.61 -3.27 15.50
CA ARG A 83 18.59 -2.23 15.86
C ARG A 83 19.08 -2.42 17.29
N ASN A 84 18.17 -2.57 18.24
CA ASN A 84 18.51 -2.72 19.64
C ASN A 84 19.31 -4.01 19.90
N ALA A 85 18.92 -5.12 19.28
CA ALA A 85 19.64 -6.40 19.37
C ALA A 85 21.06 -6.30 18.79
N THR A 86 21.22 -5.67 17.62
CA THR A 86 22.53 -5.42 17.00
C THR A 86 23.42 -4.59 17.91
N LEU A 87 22.89 -3.51 18.48
CA LEU A 87 23.63 -2.66 19.39
C LEU A 87 24.02 -3.37 20.70
N ALA A 88 23.15 -4.23 21.22
CA ALA A 88 23.42 -4.99 22.43
C ALA A 88 24.59 -5.97 22.23
N ILE A 89 24.59 -6.71 21.13
CA ILE A 89 25.67 -7.65 20.79
C ILE A 89 26.99 -6.91 20.56
N LEU A 90 26.99 -5.84 19.74
CA LEU A 90 28.21 -5.07 19.50
C LEU A 90 28.77 -4.46 20.79
N LYS A 91 27.92 -4.03 21.72
CA LYS A 91 28.36 -3.51 23.03
C LYS A 91 28.96 -4.60 23.91
N SER A 92 28.42 -5.82 23.85
CA SER A 92 28.88 -6.98 24.62
C SER A 92 30.22 -7.51 24.11
N GLU A 93 30.29 -7.82 22.82
CA GLU A 93 31.44 -8.48 22.19
C GLU A 93 32.57 -7.50 21.86
N PHE A 94 32.24 -6.25 21.53
CA PHE A 94 33.18 -5.24 21.04
C PHE A 94 33.01 -3.89 21.76
N PRO A 95 33.22 -3.83 23.09
CA PRO A 95 32.99 -2.61 23.88
C PRO A 95 33.81 -1.40 23.40
N GLY A 96 34.97 -1.64 22.75
CA GLY A 96 35.83 -0.61 22.17
C GLY A 96 35.24 0.14 20.97
N LEU A 97 34.19 -0.37 20.32
CA LEU A 97 33.56 0.29 19.16
C LEU A 97 32.63 1.46 19.55
N GLY A 98 32.25 1.54 20.83
CA GLY A 98 31.64 2.70 21.47
C GLY A 98 30.48 3.35 20.69
N THR A 99 30.51 4.68 20.58
CA THR A 99 29.48 5.50 19.91
C THR A 99 29.52 5.40 18.39
N GLY A 100 30.67 5.05 17.80
CA GLY A 100 30.84 4.92 16.35
C GLY A 100 29.99 3.78 15.77
N ALA A 101 29.98 2.62 16.43
CA ALA A 101 29.10 1.51 16.07
C ALA A 101 27.62 1.89 16.22
N LYS A 102 27.27 2.61 17.30
CA LYS A 102 25.90 3.07 17.54
C LYS A 102 25.35 3.94 16.40
N ASN A 103 26.17 4.87 15.90
CA ASN A 103 25.79 5.75 14.80
C ASN A 103 25.68 4.99 13.47
N SER A 104 26.59 4.06 13.21
CA SER A 104 26.61 3.28 11.97
C SER A 104 25.42 2.33 11.87
N VAL A 105 25.12 1.59 12.94
CA VAL A 105 23.92 0.75 13.02
C VAL A 105 22.65 1.60 12.99
N GLY A 106 22.62 2.73 13.69
CA GLY A 106 21.50 3.66 13.64
C GLY A 106 21.18 4.14 12.22
N GLN A 107 22.21 4.48 11.45
CA GLN A 107 22.07 4.90 10.04
C GLN A 107 21.54 3.76 9.17
N LEU A 108 22.10 2.55 9.29
CA LEU A 108 21.65 1.38 8.53
C LEU A 108 20.14 1.16 8.69
N PHE A 109 19.65 1.11 9.92
CA PHE A 109 18.23 0.86 10.20
C PHE A 109 17.32 2.02 9.78
N MET A 110 17.82 3.25 9.77
CA MET A 110 17.12 4.40 9.20
C MET A 110 17.03 4.29 7.67
N ASP A 111 18.11 3.91 7.01
CA ASP A 111 18.12 3.75 5.56
C ASP A 111 17.20 2.59 5.12
N MET A 112 17.13 1.51 5.91
CA MET A 112 16.17 0.42 5.70
C MET A 112 14.71 0.90 5.81
N SER A 113 14.38 1.74 6.79
CA SER A 113 13.02 2.26 6.94
C SER A 113 12.65 3.17 5.77
N LEU A 114 13.56 4.06 5.36
CA LEU A 114 13.37 4.92 4.18
C LEU A 114 13.23 4.11 2.88
N TYR A 115 14.00 3.02 2.73
CA TYR A 115 13.92 2.15 1.58
C TYR A 115 12.54 1.51 1.42
N ILE A 116 11.99 0.99 2.53
CA ILE A 116 10.65 0.38 2.56
C ILE A 116 9.57 1.40 2.16
N LEU A 117 9.77 2.68 2.53
CA LEU A 117 8.85 3.77 2.21
C LEU A 117 8.97 4.30 0.78
N GLY A 118 9.98 3.88 0.04
CA GLY A 118 10.11 4.23 -1.36
C GLY A 118 11.37 5.00 -1.74
N SER A 119 12.34 5.20 -0.84
CA SER A 119 13.58 5.89 -1.20
C SER A 119 14.36 5.12 -2.29
N ASP A 120 15.10 5.83 -3.13
CA ASP A 120 15.95 5.24 -4.18
C ASP A 120 17.30 4.70 -3.65
N SER A 121 17.38 4.53 -2.33
CA SER A 121 18.58 4.03 -1.65
C SER A 121 18.87 2.58 -2.06
N SER A 122 20.14 2.25 -2.30
CA SER A 122 20.54 0.87 -2.60
C SER A 122 20.85 0.10 -1.32
N VAL A 123 20.28 -1.08 -1.14
CA VAL A 123 20.62 -1.98 -0.02
C VAL A 123 22.11 -2.33 -0.03
N ASP A 124 22.70 -2.55 -1.22
CA ASP A 124 24.13 -2.81 -1.35
C ASP A 124 24.98 -1.65 -0.84
N HIS A 125 24.54 -0.42 -1.11
CA HIS A 125 25.21 0.78 -0.61
C HIS A 125 25.09 0.90 0.92
N MET A 126 23.91 0.68 1.49
CA MET A 126 23.70 0.74 2.95
C MET A 126 24.59 -0.28 3.69
N VAL A 127 24.65 -1.51 3.18
CA VAL A 127 25.45 -2.58 3.75
C VAL A 127 26.94 -2.29 3.57
N SER A 128 27.37 -1.86 2.39
CA SER A 128 28.77 -1.46 2.15
C SER A 128 29.20 -0.35 3.10
N MET A 129 28.36 0.67 3.29
CA MET A 129 28.66 1.79 4.20
C MET A 129 28.74 1.36 5.68
N LEU A 130 27.95 0.37 6.09
CA LEU A 130 28.04 -0.22 7.42
C LEU A 130 29.42 -0.88 7.62
N TYR A 131 29.79 -1.81 6.75
CA TYR A 131 31.05 -2.55 6.88
C TYR A 131 32.28 -1.67 6.69
N ASP A 132 32.22 -0.69 5.77
CA ASP A 132 33.24 0.35 5.60
C ASP A 132 33.50 1.11 6.93
N ARG A 133 32.44 1.49 7.65
CA ARG A 133 32.56 2.20 8.95
C ARG A 133 33.00 1.28 10.08
N LEU A 134 32.46 0.07 10.17
CA LEU A 134 32.84 -0.90 11.20
C LEU A 134 34.30 -1.32 11.06
N PHE A 135 34.78 -1.53 9.84
CA PHE A 135 36.18 -1.88 9.58
C PHE A 135 37.13 -0.78 10.04
N LEU A 136 36.81 0.47 9.70
CA LEU A 136 37.61 1.61 10.17
C LEU A 136 37.65 1.70 11.71
N LEU A 137 36.51 1.47 12.38
CA LEU A 137 36.43 1.50 13.83
C LEU A 137 37.24 0.36 14.47
N MET A 138 37.13 -0.86 13.95
CA MET A 138 37.94 -2.00 14.41
C MET A 138 39.43 -1.77 14.18
N ASN A 139 39.80 -1.24 13.01
CA ASN A 139 41.19 -0.98 12.68
C ASN A 139 41.81 0.07 13.61
N ARG A 140 41.07 1.16 13.91
CA ARG A 140 41.50 2.17 14.89
C ARG A 140 41.61 1.60 16.30
N TRP A 141 40.71 0.70 16.67
CA TRP A 141 40.72 0.06 17.99
C TRP A 141 41.89 -0.91 18.16
N LEU A 142 42.18 -1.75 17.15
CA LEU A 142 43.24 -2.76 17.22
C LEU A 142 44.66 -2.19 17.01
N LEU A 143 44.84 -1.23 16.09
CA LEU A 143 46.17 -0.72 15.70
C LEU A 143 46.53 0.63 16.34
N GLY A 144 45.58 1.26 17.03
CA GLY A 144 45.75 2.59 17.64
C GLY A 144 46.10 3.68 16.61
N ALA A 145 46.66 4.80 17.08
CA ALA A 145 47.05 5.95 16.26
C ALA A 145 48.32 5.71 15.39
N SER A 146 48.80 4.48 15.25
CA SER A 146 50.06 4.16 14.53
C SER A 146 49.95 4.28 13.00
N MET A 147 48.75 4.48 12.46
CA MET A 147 48.47 4.59 11.02
C MET A 147 48.49 6.04 10.51
N SER A 148 49.51 6.82 10.88
CA SER A 148 49.60 8.25 10.52
C SER A 148 49.88 8.51 9.03
N SER A 149 50.25 7.49 8.24
CA SER A 149 50.64 7.63 6.83
C SER A 149 49.67 6.98 5.82
N VAL A 150 48.70 6.18 6.26
CA VAL A 150 47.75 5.49 5.37
C VAL A 150 46.45 6.29 5.30
N SER A 151 46.02 6.67 4.09
CA SER A 151 44.75 7.37 3.87
C SER A 151 43.59 6.54 4.44
N GLU A 152 42.74 7.16 5.27
CA GLU A 152 41.53 6.52 5.79
C GLU A 152 40.62 6.00 4.67
N GLU A 153 40.64 6.61 3.50
CA GLU A 153 39.86 6.15 2.35
C GLU A 153 40.38 4.82 1.79
N CYS A 154 41.70 4.60 1.86
CA CYS A 154 42.31 3.32 1.50
C CYS A 154 41.90 2.24 2.50
N VAL A 155 42.06 2.50 3.80
CA VAL A 155 41.69 1.56 4.86
C VAL A 155 40.20 1.24 4.80
N ARG A 156 39.34 2.23 4.53
CA ARG A 156 37.89 2.06 4.48
C ARG A 156 37.45 0.96 3.51
N ARG A 157 38.14 0.83 2.38
CA ARG A 157 37.78 -0.13 1.33
C ARG A 157 38.62 -1.40 1.36
N ALA A 158 39.70 -1.43 2.13
CA ALA A 158 40.64 -2.55 2.20
C ALA A 158 39.99 -3.87 2.64
N TRP A 159 38.89 -3.82 3.41
CA TRP A 159 38.17 -5.04 3.81
C TRP A 159 37.59 -5.81 2.61
N LYS A 160 37.27 -5.12 1.51
CA LYS A 160 36.67 -5.73 0.31
C LYS A 160 37.66 -6.65 -0.40
N ASP A 161 38.91 -6.22 -0.51
CA ASP A 161 39.98 -6.97 -1.17
C ASP A 161 40.57 -8.04 -0.24
N SER A 162 40.67 -7.74 1.06
CA SER A 162 41.21 -8.67 2.07
C SER A 162 40.21 -9.71 2.55
N GLY A 163 38.91 -9.55 2.27
CA GLY A 163 37.87 -10.46 2.73
C GLY A 163 37.71 -10.50 4.25
N ALA A 164 37.99 -9.39 4.95
CA ALA A 164 38.08 -9.35 6.42
C ALA A 164 36.80 -9.82 7.13
N PHE A 165 35.62 -9.58 6.54
CA PHE A 165 34.32 -10.03 7.07
C PHE A 165 33.83 -11.33 6.40
N GLY A 166 34.69 -12.03 5.66
CA GLY A 166 34.34 -13.27 4.97
C GLY A 166 33.10 -13.12 4.06
N PRO A 167 32.15 -14.06 4.10
CA PRO A 167 30.96 -14.03 3.24
C PRO A 167 29.85 -13.10 3.74
N TYR A 168 29.93 -12.58 4.96
CA TYR A 168 28.82 -11.93 5.64
C TYR A 168 28.28 -10.69 4.91
N PRO A 169 29.10 -9.75 4.40
CA PRO A 169 28.58 -8.58 3.69
C PRO A 169 27.71 -8.95 2.49
N LYS A 170 28.12 -9.94 1.69
CA LYS A 170 27.35 -10.43 0.54
C LYS A 170 26.06 -11.12 0.99
N LEU A 171 26.13 -11.93 2.06
CA LEU A 171 24.97 -12.63 2.62
C LEU A 171 23.93 -11.64 3.16
N VAL A 172 24.38 -10.63 3.90
CA VAL A 172 23.54 -9.57 4.46
C VAL A 172 22.87 -8.78 3.34
N THR A 173 23.63 -8.34 2.32
CA THR A 173 23.06 -7.67 1.14
C THR A 173 21.99 -8.54 0.49
N ALA A 174 22.29 -9.81 0.17
CA ALA A 174 21.34 -10.69 -0.52
C ALA A 174 20.06 -10.99 0.29
N ARG A 175 20.17 -11.10 1.63
CA ARG A 175 19.01 -11.32 2.50
C ARG A 175 18.16 -10.06 2.64
N LEU A 176 18.79 -8.93 2.93
CA LEU A 176 18.10 -7.64 3.07
C LEU A 176 17.47 -7.19 1.75
N SER A 177 18.15 -7.33 0.61
CA SER A 177 17.60 -6.95 -0.69
C SER A 177 16.31 -7.70 -1.00
N ARG A 178 16.23 -9.00 -0.66
CA ARG A 178 15.03 -9.81 -0.90
C ARG A 178 13.89 -9.44 0.05
N SER A 179 14.16 -9.35 1.35
CA SER A 179 13.11 -9.11 2.34
C SER A 179 12.60 -7.67 2.31
N LEU A 180 13.48 -6.68 2.23
CA LEU A 180 13.09 -5.27 2.18
C LEU A 180 12.33 -4.93 0.88
N LEU A 181 12.71 -5.53 -0.25
CA LEU A 181 11.98 -5.36 -1.51
C LEU A 181 10.57 -5.96 -1.43
N ALA A 182 10.44 -7.17 -0.87
CA ALA A 182 9.15 -7.80 -0.68
C ALA A 182 8.23 -6.94 0.21
N THR A 183 8.77 -6.42 1.32
CA THR A 183 8.06 -5.48 2.20
C THR A 183 7.63 -4.21 1.46
N ARG A 184 8.53 -3.57 0.71
CA ARG A 184 8.22 -2.36 -0.08
C ARG A 184 7.08 -2.61 -1.07
N VAL A 185 7.19 -3.68 -1.85
CA VAL A 185 6.17 -4.04 -2.86
C VAL A 185 4.84 -4.38 -2.20
N PHE A 186 4.85 -5.03 -1.03
CA PHE A 186 3.64 -5.34 -0.28
C PHE A 186 2.91 -4.07 0.18
N LEU A 187 3.64 -3.10 0.72
CA LEU A 187 3.07 -1.79 1.08
C LEU A 187 2.52 -1.06 -0.16
N GLN A 188 3.27 -1.02 -1.25
CA GLN A 188 2.80 -0.41 -2.49
C GLN A 188 1.52 -1.07 -3.02
N ALA A 189 1.46 -2.40 -2.95
CA ALA A 189 0.27 -3.16 -3.34
C ALA A 189 -0.93 -2.79 -2.46
N LEU A 190 -0.78 -2.73 -1.13
CA LEU A 190 -1.86 -2.31 -0.22
C LEU A 190 -2.39 -0.91 -0.55
N ASN A 191 -1.51 0.06 -0.83
CA ASN A 191 -1.90 1.41 -1.23
C ASN A 191 -2.70 1.41 -2.54
N LEU A 192 -2.23 0.66 -3.54
CA LEU A 192 -2.95 0.50 -4.80
C LEU A 192 -4.32 -0.15 -4.58
N GLY A 193 -4.42 -1.15 -3.69
CA GLY A 193 -5.69 -1.77 -3.32
C GLY A 193 -6.70 -0.78 -2.73
N ILE A 194 -6.24 0.10 -1.84
CA ILE A 194 -7.07 1.19 -1.28
C ILE A 194 -7.51 2.15 -2.38
N GLU A 195 -6.60 2.56 -3.26
CA GLU A 195 -6.88 3.50 -4.35
C GLU A 195 -7.91 2.94 -5.33
N VAL A 196 -7.78 1.68 -5.74
CA VAL A 196 -8.74 1.01 -6.64
C VAL A 196 -10.12 0.91 -6.00
N VAL A 197 -10.22 0.51 -4.72
CA VAL A 197 -11.52 0.44 -4.02
C VAL A 197 -12.13 1.81 -3.84
N ASN A 198 -11.34 2.83 -3.49
CA ASN A 198 -11.84 4.19 -3.39
C ASN A 198 -12.31 4.72 -4.76
N THR A 199 -11.58 4.46 -5.84
CA THR A 199 -11.95 4.92 -7.19
C THR A 199 -13.23 4.25 -7.68
N THR A 200 -13.34 2.93 -7.54
CA THR A 200 -14.54 2.16 -7.91
C THR A 200 -15.76 2.50 -7.06
N ASN A 201 -15.57 2.94 -5.81
CA ASN A 201 -16.66 3.35 -4.93
C ASN A 201 -17.24 4.75 -5.25
N HIS A 202 -16.50 5.60 -5.96
CA HIS A 202 -16.95 6.93 -6.38
C HIS A 202 -17.35 7.00 -7.86
N LEU A 203 -17.72 5.85 -8.43
CA LEU A 203 -18.08 5.73 -9.83
C LEU A 203 -19.41 6.45 -10.09
N ARG A 204 -19.36 7.47 -10.96
CA ARG A 204 -20.53 8.28 -11.30
C ARG A 204 -21.25 7.71 -12.51
N PRO A 205 -22.58 7.55 -12.46
CA PRO A 205 -23.35 7.10 -13.61
C PRO A 205 -23.28 8.11 -14.75
N ASN A 206 -22.91 7.63 -15.95
CA ASN A 206 -22.95 8.44 -17.16
C ASN A 206 -24.40 8.78 -17.58
N ARG A 207 -24.57 9.58 -18.65
CA ARG A 207 -25.90 10.01 -19.10
C ARG A 207 -26.81 8.83 -19.50
N ASP A 208 -26.26 7.80 -20.13
CA ASP A 208 -27.04 6.64 -20.59
C ASP A 208 -27.47 5.75 -19.45
N CYS A 209 -26.55 5.44 -18.53
CA CYS A 209 -26.85 4.76 -17.28
C CYS A 209 -27.89 5.53 -16.47
N SER A 210 -27.73 6.85 -16.31
CA SER A 210 -28.69 7.68 -15.58
C SER A 210 -30.09 7.60 -16.20
N ARG A 211 -30.22 7.59 -17.53
CA ARG A 211 -31.51 7.41 -18.21
C ARG A 211 -32.07 6.00 -18.01
N ALA A 212 -31.24 4.97 -18.09
CA ALA A 212 -31.63 3.59 -17.88
C ALA A 212 -32.12 3.33 -16.44
N LEU A 213 -31.45 3.93 -15.44
CA LEU A 213 -31.85 3.85 -14.03
C LEU A 213 -33.20 4.54 -13.76
N VAL A 214 -33.47 5.69 -14.39
CA VAL A 214 -34.79 6.33 -14.29
C VAL A 214 -35.89 5.47 -14.91
N LYS A 215 -35.61 4.85 -16.06
CA LYS A 215 -36.52 3.85 -16.67
C LYS A 215 -36.80 2.68 -15.74
N LEU A 216 -35.76 2.20 -15.05
CA LEU A 216 -35.84 1.07 -14.14
C LEU A 216 -36.66 1.37 -12.88
N TRP A 217 -36.39 2.50 -12.22
CA TRP A 217 -36.91 2.76 -10.87
C TRP A 217 -38.11 3.71 -10.82
N TYR A 218 -38.20 4.69 -11.72
CA TYR A 218 -39.15 5.80 -11.57
C TYR A 218 -40.19 5.91 -12.69
N CYS A 219 -39.90 5.44 -13.91
CA CYS A 219 -40.91 5.46 -14.98
C CYS A 219 -42.19 4.66 -14.67
N PRO A 220 -42.17 3.55 -13.89
CA PRO A 220 -43.40 2.89 -13.43
C PRO A 220 -44.31 3.84 -12.64
N HIS A 221 -43.74 4.70 -11.77
CA HIS A 221 -44.52 5.70 -11.04
C HIS A 221 -45.20 6.71 -11.96
N CYS A 222 -44.51 7.14 -13.02
CA CYS A 222 -45.08 8.03 -14.03
C CYS A 222 -46.23 7.37 -14.81
N GLN A 223 -46.19 6.04 -14.96
CA GLN A 223 -47.25 5.24 -15.60
C GLN A 223 -48.39 4.86 -14.63
N GLY A 224 -48.32 5.29 -13.37
CA GLY A 224 -49.31 4.91 -12.35
C GLY A 224 -49.15 3.49 -11.81
N ILE A 225 -48.04 2.82 -12.12
CA ILE A 225 -47.71 1.47 -11.63
C ILE A 225 -46.91 1.64 -10.34
N LEU A 226 -47.53 1.31 -9.20
CA LEU A 226 -46.92 1.38 -7.87
C LEU A 226 -46.77 -0.01 -7.27
N GLY A 227 -45.63 -0.26 -6.59
CA GLY A 227 -45.43 -1.47 -5.79
C GLY A 227 -45.12 -2.76 -6.56
N GLN A 228 -44.99 -2.72 -7.88
CA GLN A 228 -44.64 -3.91 -8.67
C GLN A 228 -43.12 -4.15 -8.66
N PRO A 229 -42.65 -5.39 -8.42
CA PRO A 229 -41.23 -5.68 -8.38
C PRO A 229 -40.61 -5.53 -9.77
N VAL A 230 -39.41 -4.94 -9.82
CA VAL A 230 -38.63 -4.77 -11.04
C VAL A 230 -38.22 -6.14 -11.61
N CYS A 231 -38.37 -6.35 -12.91
CA CYS A 231 -37.95 -7.58 -13.57
C CYS A 231 -36.44 -7.82 -13.38
N LYS A 232 -36.08 -9.01 -12.86
CA LYS A 232 -34.70 -9.36 -12.51
C LYS A 232 -33.74 -9.23 -13.70
N GLY A 233 -34.16 -9.69 -14.89
CA GLY A 233 -33.35 -9.58 -16.11
C GLY A 233 -33.13 -8.14 -16.58
N PHE A 234 -34.15 -7.29 -16.50
CA PHE A 234 -34.04 -5.87 -16.86
C PHE A 234 -33.13 -5.12 -15.87
N CYS A 235 -33.28 -5.38 -14.57
CA CYS A 235 -32.38 -4.86 -13.54
C CYS A 235 -30.92 -5.26 -13.83
N HIS A 236 -30.66 -6.55 -14.09
CA HIS A 236 -29.32 -7.04 -14.39
C HIS A 236 -28.70 -6.34 -15.62
N MET A 237 -29.46 -6.18 -16.70
CA MET A 237 -29.01 -5.51 -17.91
C MET A 237 -28.64 -4.04 -17.65
N VAL A 238 -29.50 -3.29 -16.94
CA VAL A 238 -29.24 -1.89 -16.61
C VAL A 238 -28.02 -1.75 -15.70
N MET A 239 -27.94 -2.56 -14.64
CA MET A 239 -26.82 -2.52 -13.70
C MET A 239 -25.51 -2.91 -14.35
N HIS A 240 -25.49 -3.92 -15.22
CA HIS A 240 -24.30 -4.31 -15.98
C HIS A 240 -23.80 -3.17 -16.89
N GLY A 241 -24.72 -2.49 -17.58
CA GLY A 241 -24.37 -1.32 -18.40
C GLY A 241 -23.83 -0.15 -17.57
N CYS A 242 -24.36 0.07 -16.37
CA CYS A 242 -23.88 1.08 -15.44
C CYS A 242 -22.51 0.76 -14.81
N LEU A 243 -22.21 -0.53 -14.61
CA LEU A 243 -21.00 -1.01 -13.95
C LEU A 243 -19.89 -1.42 -14.92
N GLY A 244 -20.00 -1.10 -16.22
CA GLY A 244 -19.05 -1.54 -17.24
C GLY A 244 -17.58 -1.30 -16.88
N GLY A 245 -17.24 -0.12 -16.37
CA GLY A 245 -15.86 0.18 -15.93
C GLY A 245 -15.37 -0.67 -14.75
N VAL A 246 -16.27 -1.10 -13.85
CA VAL A 246 -15.92 -2.04 -12.77
C VAL A 246 -15.65 -3.44 -13.31
N VAL A 247 -16.42 -3.86 -14.32
CA VAL A 247 -16.28 -5.18 -14.96
C VAL A 247 -14.91 -5.30 -15.65
N GLU A 248 -14.41 -4.23 -16.26
CA GLU A 248 -13.06 -4.21 -16.85
C GLU A 248 -11.96 -4.40 -15.79
N VAL A 249 -12.10 -3.73 -14.64
CA VAL A 249 -11.14 -3.83 -13.53
C VAL A 249 -11.17 -5.21 -12.88
N GLN A 250 -12.30 -5.93 -12.92
CA GLN A 250 -12.49 -7.19 -12.19
C GLN A 250 -11.43 -8.26 -12.50
N LEU A 251 -11.00 -8.38 -13.76
CA LEU A 251 -9.96 -9.34 -14.14
C LEU A 251 -8.61 -8.98 -13.51
N HIS A 252 -8.23 -7.71 -13.57
CA HIS A 252 -6.99 -7.20 -12.97
C HIS A 252 -7.01 -7.30 -11.45
N TRP A 253 -8.17 -7.05 -10.84
CA TRP A 253 -8.37 -7.17 -9.40
C TRP A 253 -8.14 -8.60 -8.89
N LYS A 254 -8.66 -9.61 -9.59
CA LYS A 254 -8.40 -11.02 -9.25
C LYS A 254 -6.91 -11.36 -9.31
N ASN A 255 -6.24 -10.98 -10.40
CA ASN A 255 -4.81 -11.19 -10.56
C ASN A 255 -3.99 -10.45 -9.48
N TYR A 256 -4.41 -9.24 -9.10
CA TYR A 256 -3.81 -8.47 -8.02
C TYR A 256 -3.92 -9.21 -6.68
N ILE A 257 -5.10 -9.72 -6.31
CA ILE A 257 -5.30 -10.48 -5.06
C ILE A 257 -4.42 -11.74 -5.04
N GLU A 258 -4.37 -12.49 -6.13
CA GLU A 258 -3.54 -13.70 -6.22
C GLU A 258 -2.05 -13.40 -6.05
N ARG A 259 -1.56 -12.32 -6.69
CA ARG A 259 -0.16 -11.90 -6.58
C ARG A 259 0.16 -11.38 -5.18
N LEU A 260 -0.74 -10.62 -4.57
CA LEU A 260 -0.59 -10.15 -3.19
C LEU A 260 -0.54 -11.32 -2.20
N SER A 261 -1.38 -12.33 -2.40
CA SER A 261 -1.37 -13.55 -1.59
C SER A 261 -0.06 -14.32 -1.71
N LYS A 262 0.47 -14.48 -2.94
CA LYS A 262 1.78 -15.10 -3.17
C LYS A 262 2.92 -14.32 -2.50
N LEU A 263 2.90 -13.00 -2.59
CA LEU A 263 3.88 -12.14 -1.93
C LEU A 263 3.82 -12.27 -0.41
N ALA A 264 2.61 -12.22 0.17
CA ALA A 264 2.42 -12.44 1.60
C ALA A 264 2.91 -13.83 2.05
N GLY A 265 2.73 -14.86 1.22
CA GLY A 265 3.29 -16.18 1.47
C GLY A 265 4.82 -16.20 1.48
N ALA A 266 5.46 -15.53 0.51
CA ALA A 266 6.92 -15.41 0.47
C ALA A 266 7.49 -14.63 1.65
N MET A 267 6.79 -13.58 2.10
CA MET A 267 7.14 -12.79 3.29
C MET A 267 6.99 -13.55 4.61
N ARG A 268 6.29 -14.69 4.65
CA ARG A 268 6.26 -15.60 5.81
C ARG A 268 7.33 -16.69 5.74
N GLY A 269 8.15 -16.69 4.70
CA GLY A 269 9.19 -17.69 4.47
C GLY A 269 10.50 -17.04 4.05
N GLU A 270 10.97 -17.33 2.85
CA GLU A 270 12.30 -16.91 2.35
C GLU A 270 12.53 -15.39 2.26
N GLN A 271 11.45 -14.59 2.27
CA GLN A 271 11.51 -13.13 2.20
C GLN A 271 11.05 -12.47 3.51
N ASP A 272 11.02 -13.23 4.61
CA ASP A 272 10.64 -12.71 5.93
C ASP A 272 11.65 -11.65 6.43
N MET A 273 11.15 -10.43 6.56
CA MET A 273 11.92 -9.30 7.04
C MET A 273 12.27 -9.43 8.52
N GLU A 274 11.36 -9.93 9.35
CA GLU A 274 11.61 -10.10 10.78
C GLU A 274 12.70 -11.13 11.00
N ALA A 275 12.62 -12.28 10.33
CA ALA A 275 13.64 -13.31 10.41
C ALA A 275 15.03 -12.79 9.98
N VAL A 276 15.10 -12.02 8.89
CA VAL A 276 16.36 -11.44 8.39
C VAL A 276 16.91 -10.36 9.32
N VAL A 277 16.05 -9.49 9.85
CA VAL A 277 16.46 -8.38 10.70
C VAL A 277 16.91 -8.87 12.09
N LEU A 278 16.25 -9.89 12.63
CA LEU A 278 16.60 -10.46 13.94
C LEU A 278 17.85 -11.33 13.92
N ILE A 279 18.20 -11.93 12.77
CA ILE A 279 19.47 -12.68 12.61
C ILE A 279 20.65 -11.78 12.27
N LEU A 280 20.40 -10.56 11.77
CA LEU A 280 21.42 -9.59 11.39
C LEU A 280 22.53 -9.36 12.43
N PRO A 281 22.24 -9.27 13.75
CA PRO A 281 23.28 -9.11 14.77
C PRO A 281 24.36 -10.20 14.79
N SER A 282 24.05 -11.42 14.32
CA SER A 282 25.00 -12.53 14.26
C SER A 282 25.89 -12.50 13.01
N MET A 283 25.58 -11.62 12.04
CA MET A 283 26.30 -11.47 10.78
C MET A 283 27.10 -10.17 10.69
N ILE A 284 26.91 -9.25 11.64
CA ILE A 284 27.64 -7.99 11.78
C ILE A 284 28.77 -8.19 12.78
#